data_AF-A0A4R8R5T6-F1
#
_entry.id   AF-A0A4R8R5T6-F1
#
_cell.length_a   1.000
_cell.length_b   1.000
_cell.length_c   1.000
_cell.angle_alpha   90.00
_cell.angle_beta   90.00
_cell.angle_gamma   90.00
#
_symmetry.space_group_name_H-M   'P 1'
#
loop_
_entity.id
_entity.type
_entity.pdbx_description
1 polymer ?
#
loop_
_entity_poly.entity_id
_entity_poly.type
_entity_poly.pdbx_seq_one_letter_code
_entity_poly.pdbx_strand_id
1 'polypeptide(L)'
;MTFEAPPGRPGNLTPEQEEKLRKLWNLILSLGEDSTAANTVTSEASTPGKGEKPKKKRISLFNRKDKKDAEAANSATPVDIKDDGEDKYGQTKQFLDALASQSPEALRATIWSMVKHDHPDALALRFLRARKWDVDKAFVMMISTMNWRMTEMKVDEEIMRTGEAGALEALKSTDAKVKKLGEDFMAQARSGKTFIHGVDKTGRPICMVRVRLHRQGEQCEESLEKYTVFLIETARMVLAPPVDTATIVFDMTGFSMANMDYTPVKFMIKCFEANYPESLGAVLVHRSPWVFQGIWKIIKGWLDPVVASKVHFTNNAKEMEEFIAPANILKELDGQENWDYKYIEPVVGENDKMNDTATRETLLSGREDLIHSFEEATLQWIKDAGTEKEQAVKTQREELAQKLRDDYWKLDPYVRARCFLDRSGVIQEGGKVDFYPKAAPLNGVPRADTSADDVD
;
A
#
# COMPACT_ATOMS: atom_id res chain seq x y z
N MET A 1 -11.29 -24.60 -6.87
CA MET A 1 -9.90 -24.93 -6.46
C MET A 1 -9.64 -24.10 -5.21
N THR A 2 -9.31 -24.73 -4.09
CA THR A 2 -8.79 -24.01 -2.92
C THR A 2 -7.42 -23.49 -3.32
N PHE A 3 -7.31 -22.20 -3.64
CA PHE A 3 -6.02 -21.59 -3.90
C PHE A 3 -5.24 -21.59 -2.60
N GLU A 4 -4.24 -22.46 -2.49
CA GLU A 4 -3.29 -22.45 -1.39
C GLU A 4 -2.56 -21.09 -1.37
N ALA A 5 -2.41 -20.49 -0.19
CA ALA A 5 -1.71 -19.22 -0.06
C ALA A 5 -0.27 -19.38 -0.58
N PRO A 6 0.28 -18.46 -1.39
CA PRO A 6 1.67 -18.58 -1.84
C PRO A 6 2.67 -18.53 -0.66
N PRO A 7 3.90 -19.05 -0.81
CA PRO A 7 4.89 -19.09 0.28
C PRO A 7 5.15 -17.72 0.93
N GLY A 8 5.37 -17.72 2.25
CA GLY A 8 5.68 -16.52 3.02
C GLY A 8 4.47 -15.61 3.28
N ARG A 9 3.24 -16.16 3.20
CA ARG A 9 1.97 -15.48 3.46
C ARG A 9 1.25 -16.15 4.64
N PRO A 10 0.22 -15.50 5.23
CA PRO A 10 -0.59 -16.14 6.25
C PRO A 10 -1.10 -17.51 5.76
N GLY A 11 -0.99 -18.53 6.61
CA GLY A 11 -1.35 -19.91 6.28
C GLY A 11 -0.32 -20.70 5.47
N ASN A 12 0.79 -20.11 5.01
CA ASN A 12 1.88 -20.81 4.31
C ASN A 12 3.26 -20.28 4.70
N LEU A 13 3.63 -20.51 5.97
CA LEU A 13 4.94 -20.16 6.54
C LEU A 13 5.71 -21.43 6.91
N THR A 14 7.03 -21.43 6.69
CA THR A 14 7.92 -22.42 7.34
C THR A 14 8.09 -22.10 8.82
N PRO A 15 8.53 -23.05 9.66
CA PRO A 15 8.81 -22.78 11.08
C PRO A 15 9.80 -21.62 11.28
N GLU A 16 10.83 -21.52 10.44
CA GLU A 16 11.81 -20.43 10.50
C GLU A 16 11.19 -19.08 10.14
N GLN A 17 10.32 -19.05 9.13
CA GLN A 17 9.60 -17.85 8.73
C GLN A 17 8.65 -17.38 9.82
N GLU A 18 7.98 -18.31 10.47
CA GLU A 18 7.09 -18.03 11.59
C GLU A 18 7.85 -17.45 12.79
N GLU A 19 9.01 -18.00 13.13
CA GLU A 19 9.90 -17.46 14.17
C GLU A 19 10.36 -16.02 13.85
N LYS A 20 10.62 -15.73 12.57
CA LYS A 20 10.96 -14.37 12.12
C LYS A 20 9.78 -13.41 12.23
N LEU A 21 8.56 -13.89 11.95
CA LEU A 21 7.33 -13.13 12.16
C LEU A 21 7.11 -12.81 13.64
N ARG A 22 7.33 -13.77 14.55
CA ARG A 22 7.29 -13.53 16.01
C ARG A 22 8.25 -12.44 16.44
N LYS A 23 9.50 -12.50 15.96
CA LYS A 23 10.52 -11.48 16.28
C LYS A 23 10.12 -10.09 15.80
N LEU A 24 9.59 -9.98 14.58
CA LEU A 24 9.13 -8.69 14.07
C LEU A 24 7.95 -8.14 14.88
N TRP A 25 6.97 -8.98 15.21
CA TRP A 25 5.87 -8.59 16.09
C TRP A 25 6.35 -8.15 17.47
N ASN A 26 7.34 -8.83 18.04
CA ASN A 26 7.93 -8.42 19.31
C ASN A 26 8.56 -7.01 19.22
N LEU A 27 9.24 -6.69 18.12
CA LEU A 27 9.77 -5.32 17.89
C LEU A 27 8.65 -4.29 17.72
N ILE A 28 7.59 -4.63 16.98
CA ILE A 28 6.42 -3.76 16.80
C ILE A 28 5.73 -3.47 18.13
N LEU A 29 5.49 -4.50 18.94
CA LEU A 29 4.73 -4.37 20.19
C LEU A 29 5.53 -3.71 21.32
N SER A 30 6.86 -3.76 21.24
CA SER A 30 7.75 -3.05 22.18
C SER A 30 7.97 -1.57 21.82
N LEU A 31 7.37 -1.07 20.74
CA LEU A 31 7.32 0.37 20.46
C LEU A 31 6.59 1.07 21.62
N GLY A 32 7.34 1.77 22.47
CA GLY A 32 6.80 2.55 23.59
C GLY A 32 6.89 1.89 24.96
N GLU A 33 7.39 0.67 25.05
CA GLU A 33 7.76 0.09 26.35
C GLU A 33 9.15 0.62 26.76
N ASP A 34 9.27 1.11 28.00
CA ASP A 34 10.57 1.46 28.59
C ASP A 34 11.48 0.22 28.55
N SER A 35 12.44 0.26 27.63
CA SER A 35 13.46 -0.74 27.26
C SER A 35 14.25 -1.43 28.41
N THR A 36 13.52 -2.08 29.31
CA THR A 36 14.04 -2.90 30.42
C THR A 36 13.71 -4.37 30.23
N ALA A 37 12.72 -4.72 29.39
CA ALA A 37 12.27 -6.10 29.17
C ALA A 37 12.90 -6.81 27.94
N ALA A 38 13.57 -6.11 27.04
CA ALA A 38 14.09 -6.70 25.79
C ALA A 38 15.37 -7.57 25.96
N ASN A 39 15.93 -7.68 27.16
CA ASN A 39 17.10 -8.53 27.44
C ASN A 39 16.71 -9.83 28.14
N THR A 40 15.96 -10.71 27.48
CA THR A 40 15.80 -12.09 28.01
C THR A 40 15.49 -13.14 26.95
N VAL A 41 16.26 -13.23 25.86
CA VAL A 41 16.35 -14.50 25.12
C VAL A 41 17.79 -14.75 24.61
N THR A 42 18.48 -15.63 25.36
CA THR A 42 19.61 -16.51 24.99
C THR A 42 20.93 -15.93 24.48
N SER A 43 21.94 -15.98 25.36
CA SER A 43 23.34 -16.23 24.98
C SER A 43 23.82 -17.49 25.72
N GLU A 44 23.74 -18.66 25.08
CA GLU A 44 24.50 -19.82 25.53
C GLU A 44 25.96 -19.68 25.09
N ALA A 45 26.85 -19.93 26.06
CA ALA A 45 28.27 -19.68 25.99
C ALA A 45 29.01 -20.69 25.11
N SER A 46 29.97 -20.19 24.32
CA SER A 46 31.13 -20.98 23.88
C SER A 46 32.41 -20.15 24.03
N THR A 47 33.40 -20.76 24.67
CA THR A 47 34.71 -20.21 25.09
C THR A 47 35.64 -19.92 23.88
N PRO A 48 36.66 -19.04 24.03
CA PRO A 48 37.27 -18.35 22.90
C PRO A 48 38.50 -19.06 22.31
N GLY A 49 38.51 -19.26 20.99
CA GLY A 49 39.70 -19.47 20.18
C GLY A 49 40.21 -18.13 19.61
N LYS A 50 41.50 -17.82 19.84
CA LYS A 50 42.19 -16.61 19.37
C LYS A 50 42.28 -16.58 17.83
N GLY A 51 41.89 -15.44 17.24
CA GLY A 51 42.15 -15.06 15.85
C GLY A 51 41.78 -13.59 15.62
N GLU A 52 42.71 -12.81 15.08
CA GLU A 52 42.70 -11.35 14.97
C GLU A 52 41.48 -10.76 14.23
N LYS A 53 40.95 -9.62 14.72
CA LYS A 53 39.85 -8.86 14.11
C LYS A 53 40.32 -7.52 13.53
N PRO A 54 39.79 -7.07 12.37
CA PRO A 54 39.86 -5.66 11.99
C PRO A 54 38.84 -4.83 12.80
N LYS A 55 39.18 -3.57 13.05
CA LYS A 55 38.50 -2.65 13.99
C LYS A 55 37.03 -2.38 13.62
N LYS A 56 36.10 -2.78 14.49
CA LYS A 56 34.69 -2.36 14.48
C LYS A 56 34.58 -0.92 15.00
N LYS A 57 33.92 -0.01 14.26
CA LYS A 57 33.47 1.27 14.81
C LYS A 57 32.07 1.07 15.42
N ARG A 58 31.97 1.18 16.76
CA ARG A 58 30.70 1.43 17.45
C ARG A 58 30.42 2.93 17.28
N ILE A 59 29.31 3.29 16.65
CA ILE A 59 28.89 4.69 16.61
C ILE A 59 28.08 4.94 17.89
N SER A 60 28.75 5.52 18.89
CA SER A 60 28.10 6.21 19.99
C SER A 60 27.96 7.66 19.56
N LEU A 61 26.75 8.12 19.21
CA LEU A 61 26.51 9.53 18.90
C LEU A 61 26.40 10.34 20.20
N PHE A 62 27.11 11.46 20.23
CA PHE A 62 27.63 12.15 21.41
C PHE A 62 26.66 13.12 22.11
N ASN A 63 26.79 13.13 23.43
CA ASN A 63 26.91 14.29 24.34
C ASN A 63 27.10 15.67 23.66
N ARG A 64 26.19 16.61 23.91
CA ARG A 64 26.42 18.05 23.73
C ARG A 64 25.75 18.85 24.85
N LYS A 65 26.55 19.34 25.80
CA LYS A 65 26.26 20.53 26.66
C LYS A 65 26.26 21.77 25.74
N ASP A 66 25.38 22.77 25.83
CA ASP A 66 24.65 23.36 26.97
C ASP A 66 23.27 23.95 26.57
N LYS A 67 22.31 23.83 27.50
CA LYS A 67 21.13 24.68 27.84
C LYS A 67 20.24 25.32 26.75
N LYS A 68 19.02 24.78 26.57
CA LYS A 68 17.79 25.18 27.29
C LYS A 68 16.57 24.36 26.81
N ASP A 69 15.91 23.71 27.77
CA ASP A 69 14.52 23.23 27.83
C ASP A 69 13.88 22.63 26.56
N ALA A 70 14.01 21.30 26.42
CA ALA A 70 12.97 20.40 25.96
C ALA A 70 13.33 18.97 26.42
N GLU A 71 12.53 18.37 27.29
CA GLU A 71 12.61 16.95 27.64
C GLU A 71 12.25 16.11 26.40
N ALA A 72 13.25 15.67 25.64
CA ALA A 72 13.09 14.65 24.62
C ALA A 72 13.31 13.27 25.26
N ALA A 73 12.30 12.40 25.17
CA ALA A 73 12.32 11.05 25.71
C ALA A 73 13.49 10.23 25.13
N ASN A 74 14.32 9.67 26.02
CA ASN A 74 15.37 8.71 25.67
C ASN A 74 14.75 7.31 25.52
N SER A 75 14.25 6.94 24.33
CA SER A 75 13.94 5.53 24.03
C SER A 75 15.14 4.88 23.33
N ALA A 76 15.83 3.96 24.01
CA ALA A 76 16.85 3.13 23.37
C ALA A 76 16.17 2.19 22.36
N THR A 77 16.50 2.32 21.08
CA THR A 77 16.00 1.40 20.06
C THR A 77 16.68 0.04 20.17
N PRO A 78 15.94 -1.08 20.06
CA PRO A 78 16.49 -2.43 20.18
C PRO A 78 17.24 -2.93 18.94
N VAL A 79 17.49 -2.08 17.93
CA VAL A 79 17.98 -2.52 16.60
C VAL A 79 19.40 -2.02 16.32
N ASP A 80 20.30 -2.95 15.96
CA ASP A 80 21.66 -2.65 15.52
C ASP A 80 21.67 -2.20 14.05
N ILE A 81 21.61 -0.88 13.82
CA ILE A 81 21.68 -0.30 12.47
C ILE A 81 23.12 -0.41 11.94
N LYS A 82 23.35 -1.30 10.97
CA LYS A 82 24.59 -1.35 10.20
C LYS A 82 24.35 -0.72 8.83
N ASP A 83 25.16 0.28 8.48
CA ASP A 83 25.25 0.77 7.10
C ASP A 83 25.96 -0.28 6.26
N ASP A 84 25.21 -0.99 5.44
CA ASP A 84 25.69 -2.03 4.52
C ASP A 84 25.63 -1.59 3.06
N GLY A 85 25.38 -0.30 2.80
CA GLY A 85 25.27 0.25 1.46
C GLY A 85 23.97 -0.10 0.73
N GLU A 86 23.00 -0.77 1.36
CA GLU A 86 21.68 -1.07 0.76
C GLU A 86 20.65 0.07 0.97
N ASP A 87 21.04 1.22 1.51
CA ASP A 87 20.13 2.34 1.81
C ASP A 87 19.85 3.29 0.62
N LYS A 88 19.39 2.72 -0.50
CA LYS A 88 19.09 3.46 -1.75
C LYS A 88 18.15 4.66 -1.56
N TYR A 89 17.22 4.58 -0.60
CA TYR A 89 16.15 5.56 -0.40
C TYR A 89 16.28 6.38 0.88
N GLY A 90 17.38 6.24 1.62
CA GLY A 90 17.57 6.95 2.90
C GLY A 90 16.60 6.49 4.00
N GLN A 91 16.19 5.22 3.96
CA GLN A 91 15.32 4.58 4.94
C GLN A 91 15.90 4.65 6.34
N THR A 92 17.22 4.54 6.52
CA THR A 92 17.85 4.67 7.84
C THR A 92 17.61 6.05 8.43
N LYS A 93 17.71 7.10 7.60
CA LYS A 93 17.42 8.47 8.03
C LYS A 93 15.93 8.61 8.36
N GLN A 94 15.04 8.15 7.48
CA GLN A 94 13.59 8.20 7.72
C GLN A 94 13.17 7.45 8.98
N PHE A 95 13.85 6.34 9.29
CA PHE A 95 13.65 5.56 10.52
C PHE A 95 13.99 6.39 11.76
N LEU A 96 15.17 7.00 11.77
CA LEU A 96 15.62 7.86 12.87
C LEU A 96 14.72 9.10 13.02
N ASP A 97 14.32 9.72 11.91
CA ASP A 97 13.42 10.88 11.89
C ASP A 97 12.03 10.51 12.44
N ALA A 98 11.49 9.33 12.11
CA ALA A 98 10.23 8.86 12.69
C ALA A 98 10.33 8.70 14.22
N LEU A 99 11.37 8.04 14.70
CA LEU A 99 11.54 7.82 16.14
C LEU A 99 11.80 9.12 16.92
N ALA A 100 12.40 10.12 16.28
CA ALA A 100 12.64 11.42 16.88
C ALA A 100 11.40 12.32 16.87
N SER A 101 10.49 12.14 15.90
CA SER A 101 9.36 13.06 15.67
C SER A 101 8.00 12.51 16.06
N GLN A 102 7.86 11.18 16.20
CA GLN A 102 6.59 10.50 16.44
C GLN A 102 6.58 9.85 17.82
N SER A 103 5.46 10.00 18.53
CA SER A 103 5.21 9.23 19.75
C SER A 103 5.04 7.73 19.43
N PRO A 104 5.41 6.82 20.33
CA PRO A 104 5.15 5.39 20.16
C PRO A 104 3.68 5.06 19.84
N GLU A 105 2.74 5.76 20.47
CA GLU A 105 1.31 5.61 20.26
C GLU A 105 0.91 5.95 18.81
N ALA A 106 1.46 7.04 18.26
CA ALA A 106 1.24 7.44 16.87
C ALA A 106 1.82 6.41 15.88
N LEU A 107 3.00 5.85 16.17
CA LEU A 107 3.58 4.78 15.35
C LEU A 107 2.69 3.52 15.40
N ARG A 108 2.25 3.12 16.60
CA ARG A 108 1.33 1.98 16.76
C ARG A 108 0.02 2.19 16.00
N ALA A 109 -0.61 3.35 16.16
CA ALA A 109 -1.82 3.73 15.44
C ALA A 109 -1.63 3.70 13.92
N THR A 110 -0.46 4.13 13.44
CA THR A 110 -0.14 4.12 12.01
C THR A 110 -0.04 2.70 11.45
N ILE A 111 0.56 1.75 12.18
CA ILE A 111 0.58 0.33 11.77
C ILE A 111 -0.85 -0.17 11.56
N TRP A 112 -1.75 0.10 12.51
CA TRP A 112 -3.14 -0.33 12.42
C TRP A 112 -3.96 0.38 11.34
N SER A 113 -3.65 1.66 11.07
CA SER A 113 -4.21 2.37 9.91
C SER A 113 -3.76 1.77 8.58
N MET A 114 -2.55 1.22 8.52
CA MET A 114 -2.02 0.54 7.33
C MET A 114 -2.66 -0.83 7.12
N VAL A 115 -3.02 -1.55 8.19
CA VAL A 115 -3.67 -2.87 8.13
C VAL A 115 -5.04 -2.79 7.43
N LYS A 116 -5.87 -1.78 7.75
CA LYS A 116 -7.24 -1.66 7.20
C LYS A 116 -8.05 -2.96 7.38
N HIS A 117 -8.40 -3.64 6.29
CA HIS A 117 -9.10 -4.92 6.25
C HIS A 117 -8.18 -6.10 5.88
N ASP A 118 -6.88 -5.86 5.71
CA ASP A 118 -5.89 -6.92 5.51
C ASP A 118 -5.72 -7.73 6.81
N HIS A 119 -5.24 -8.96 6.69
CA HIS A 119 -4.77 -9.71 7.85
C HIS A 119 -3.54 -8.99 8.46
N PRO A 120 -3.46 -8.75 9.79
CA PRO A 120 -2.33 -8.02 10.39
C PRO A 120 -0.97 -8.62 10.05
N ASP A 121 -0.81 -9.95 10.13
CA ASP A 121 0.43 -10.63 9.72
C ASP A 121 0.77 -10.42 8.25
N ALA A 122 -0.20 -10.25 7.35
CA ALA A 122 0.08 -10.01 5.94
C ALA A 122 0.88 -8.72 5.73
N LEU A 123 0.61 -7.67 6.52
CA LEU A 123 1.38 -6.43 6.48
C LEU A 123 2.83 -6.69 6.90
N ALA A 124 3.06 -7.29 8.07
CA ALA A 124 4.39 -7.60 8.57
C ALA A 124 5.20 -8.51 7.62
N LEU A 125 4.53 -9.51 7.04
CA LEU A 125 5.13 -10.46 6.11
C LEU A 125 5.60 -9.80 4.81
N ARG A 126 4.94 -8.74 4.32
CA ARG A 126 5.43 -7.97 3.15
C ARG A 126 6.83 -7.41 3.42
N PHE A 127 7.05 -6.81 4.59
CA PHE A 127 8.36 -6.25 4.96
C PHE A 127 9.41 -7.33 5.17
N LEU A 128 9.06 -8.45 5.82
CA LEU A 128 9.97 -9.59 5.99
C LEU A 128 10.42 -10.16 4.64
N ARG A 129 9.49 -10.43 3.72
CA ARG A 129 9.84 -10.93 2.38
C ARG A 129 10.72 -9.94 1.62
N ALA A 130 10.38 -8.65 1.65
CA ALA A 130 11.16 -7.60 0.99
C ALA A 130 12.58 -7.42 1.54
N ARG A 131 12.84 -7.88 2.77
CA ARG A 131 14.16 -7.85 3.40
C ARG A 131 14.73 -9.25 3.63
N LYS A 132 14.31 -10.23 2.81
CA LYS A 132 14.86 -11.61 2.81
C LYS A 132 14.84 -12.25 4.21
N TRP A 133 13.80 -11.97 4.99
CA TRP A 133 13.61 -12.43 6.36
C TRP A 133 14.66 -11.92 7.37
N ASP A 134 15.32 -10.80 7.05
CA ASP A 134 16.07 -10.00 8.01
C ASP A 134 15.09 -9.13 8.82
N VAL A 135 14.98 -9.43 10.11
CA VAL A 135 13.98 -8.82 11.01
C VAL A 135 14.28 -7.34 11.24
N ASP A 136 15.54 -7.02 11.47
CA ASP A 136 15.99 -5.66 11.79
C ASP A 136 15.78 -4.74 10.59
N LYS A 137 16.18 -5.19 9.40
CA LYS A 137 15.95 -4.45 8.15
C LYS A 137 14.46 -4.31 7.82
N ALA A 138 13.67 -5.35 8.06
CA ALA A 138 12.22 -5.30 7.84
C ALA A 138 11.56 -4.26 8.76
N PHE A 139 11.96 -4.24 10.03
CA PHE A 139 11.47 -3.26 11.00
C PHE A 139 11.88 -1.84 10.62
N VAL A 140 13.15 -1.62 10.23
CA VAL A 140 13.62 -0.32 9.74
C VAL A 140 12.77 0.14 8.56
N MET A 141 12.61 -0.70 7.53
CA MET A 141 11.80 -0.38 6.34
C MET A 141 10.34 -0.03 6.70
N MET A 142 9.75 -0.76 7.65
CA MET A 142 8.37 -0.52 8.11
C MET A 142 8.23 0.87 8.73
N ILE A 143 9.06 1.22 9.71
CA ILE A 143 9.00 2.53 10.37
C ILE A 143 9.36 3.67 9.39
N SER A 144 10.32 3.48 8.49
CA SER A 144 10.62 4.47 7.44
C SER A 144 9.42 4.72 6.52
N THR A 145 8.71 3.64 6.14
CA THR A 145 7.47 3.71 5.35
C THR A 145 6.40 4.51 6.10
N MET A 146 6.27 4.29 7.40
CA MET A 146 5.32 5.03 8.24
C MET A 146 5.67 6.51 8.28
N ASN A 147 6.94 6.88 8.41
CA ASN A 147 7.38 8.27 8.35
C ASN A 147 6.97 8.93 7.03
N TRP A 148 7.26 8.29 5.89
CA TRP A 148 6.86 8.77 4.57
C TRP A 148 5.34 8.90 4.45
N ARG A 149 4.60 7.92 4.97
CA ARG A 149 3.14 7.86 4.91
C ARG A 149 2.48 8.99 5.70
N MET A 150 3.00 9.28 6.89
CA MET A 150 2.46 10.31 7.80
C MET A 150 2.92 11.72 7.42
N THR A 151 4.19 11.90 7.03
CA THR A 151 4.78 13.24 6.95
C THR A 151 4.90 13.76 5.51
N GLU A 152 5.32 12.91 4.57
CA GLU A 152 5.55 13.31 3.18
C GLU A 152 4.24 13.25 2.37
N MET A 153 3.56 12.10 2.37
CA MET A 153 2.36 11.90 1.54
C MET A 153 1.03 12.12 2.28
N LYS A 154 1.03 12.03 3.61
CA LYS A 154 -0.18 12.13 4.46
C LYS A 154 -1.32 11.27 3.93
N VAL A 155 -1.03 9.99 3.73
CA VAL A 155 -1.88 9.07 2.96
C VAL A 155 -3.28 8.96 3.57
N ASP A 156 -3.38 8.77 4.89
CA ASP A 156 -4.67 8.62 5.56
C ASP A 156 -5.36 9.96 5.83
N GLU A 157 -4.60 10.97 6.23
CA GLU A 157 -5.14 12.27 6.65
C GLU A 157 -5.59 13.13 5.47
N GLU A 158 -4.89 13.07 4.34
CA GLU A 158 -5.19 13.86 3.15
C GLU A 158 -5.71 12.97 2.02
N ILE A 159 -4.90 12.06 1.48
CA ILE A 159 -5.19 11.38 0.20
C ILE A 159 -6.47 10.53 0.29
N MET A 160 -6.54 9.61 1.25
CA MET A 160 -7.67 8.67 1.37
C MET A 160 -8.88 9.27 2.06
N ARG A 161 -8.68 10.24 2.95
CA ARG A 161 -9.77 10.94 3.65
C ARG A 161 -10.52 11.90 2.73
N THR A 162 -9.83 12.56 1.80
CA THR A 162 -10.45 13.55 0.91
C THR A 162 -10.82 12.95 -0.45
N GLY A 163 -9.95 12.10 -1.01
CA GLY A 163 -10.18 11.41 -2.28
C GLY A 163 -10.55 12.35 -3.43
N GLU A 164 -11.34 11.80 -4.37
CA GLU A 164 -11.78 12.55 -5.56
C GLU A 164 -12.78 13.66 -5.22
N ALA A 165 -13.68 13.43 -4.25
CA ALA A 165 -14.64 14.44 -3.83
C ALA A 165 -13.96 15.68 -3.21
N GLY A 166 -12.92 15.47 -2.40
CA GLY A 166 -12.13 16.57 -1.86
C GLY A 166 -11.29 17.29 -2.92
N ALA A 167 -10.77 16.56 -3.91
CA ALA A 167 -10.13 17.18 -5.07
C ALA A 167 -11.12 18.04 -5.87
N LEU A 168 -12.36 17.57 -6.07
CA LEU A 168 -13.44 18.32 -6.72
C LEU A 168 -13.80 19.59 -5.94
N GLU A 169 -13.86 19.51 -4.61
CA GLU A 169 -14.10 20.69 -3.77
C GLU A 169 -12.95 21.70 -3.83
N ALA A 170 -11.71 21.21 -3.90
CA ALA A 170 -10.52 22.06 -4.02
C ALA A 170 -10.54 22.97 -5.26
N LEU A 171 -11.25 22.61 -6.34
CA LEU A 171 -11.44 23.48 -7.52
C LEU A 171 -12.11 24.83 -7.18
N LYS A 172 -12.89 24.87 -6.09
CA LYS A 172 -13.58 26.08 -5.61
C LYS A 172 -12.71 26.95 -4.71
N SER A 173 -11.51 26.47 -4.34
CA SER A 173 -10.60 27.20 -3.46
C SER A 173 -10.12 28.50 -4.10
N THR A 174 -9.98 29.54 -3.28
CA THR A 174 -9.31 30.80 -3.66
C THR A 174 -7.79 30.68 -3.61
N ASP A 175 -7.25 29.66 -2.94
CA ASP A 175 -5.82 29.37 -2.95
C ASP A 175 -5.43 28.70 -4.27
N ALA A 176 -4.56 29.36 -5.04
CA ALA A 176 -4.16 28.91 -6.37
C ALA A 176 -3.45 27.55 -6.36
N LYS A 177 -2.66 27.23 -5.31
CA LYS A 177 -1.98 25.94 -5.19
C LYS A 177 -3.00 24.84 -4.93
N VAL A 178 -3.90 25.04 -3.98
CA VAL A 178 -4.96 24.07 -3.64
C VAL A 178 -5.85 23.80 -4.85
N LYS A 179 -6.28 24.87 -5.53
CA LYS A 179 -7.09 24.78 -6.74
C LYS A 179 -6.38 23.98 -7.84
N LYS A 180 -5.11 24.29 -8.12
CA LYS A 180 -4.31 23.59 -9.15
C LYS A 180 -4.12 22.12 -8.82
N LEU A 181 -3.87 21.77 -7.56
CA LEU A 181 -3.75 20.36 -7.13
C LEU A 181 -5.04 19.59 -7.37
N GLY A 182 -6.20 20.18 -7.03
CA GLY A 182 -7.52 19.59 -7.28
C GLY A 182 -7.82 19.44 -8.78
N GLU A 183 -7.55 20.48 -9.58
CA GLU A 183 -7.71 20.44 -11.04
C GLU A 183 -6.87 19.32 -11.66
N ASP A 184 -5.60 19.22 -11.29
CA ASP A 184 -4.68 18.20 -11.80
C ASP A 184 -5.11 16.80 -11.38
N PHE A 185 -5.56 16.62 -10.13
CA PHE A 185 -6.00 15.32 -9.61
C PHE A 185 -7.26 14.85 -10.34
N MET A 186 -8.26 15.74 -10.50
CA MET A 186 -9.48 15.41 -11.23
C MET A 186 -9.22 15.21 -12.73
N ALA A 187 -8.28 15.94 -13.34
CA ALA A 187 -7.87 15.69 -14.72
C ALA A 187 -7.30 14.28 -14.88
N GLN A 188 -6.52 13.78 -13.91
CA GLN A 188 -6.02 12.40 -13.93
C GLN A 188 -7.16 11.40 -13.89
N ALA A 189 -8.08 11.54 -12.93
CA ALA A 189 -9.24 10.66 -12.77
C ALA A 189 -10.13 10.64 -14.03
N ARG A 190 -10.41 11.80 -14.62
CA ARG A 190 -11.26 11.92 -15.81
C ARG A 190 -10.61 11.43 -17.10
N SER A 191 -9.29 11.53 -17.22
CA SER A 191 -8.57 11.26 -18.47
C SER A 191 -8.66 9.80 -18.97
N GLY A 192 -8.92 8.85 -18.06
CA GLY A 192 -8.84 7.42 -18.37
C GLY A 192 -7.43 6.96 -18.75
N LYS A 193 -6.39 7.73 -18.41
CA LYS A 193 -4.99 7.33 -18.61
C LYS A 193 -4.54 6.25 -17.63
N THR A 194 -5.06 6.28 -16.41
CA THR A 194 -4.82 5.24 -15.41
C THR A 194 -6.10 4.90 -14.66
N PHE A 195 -6.44 3.61 -14.60
CA PHE A 195 -7.62 3.10 -13.90
C PHE A 195 -7.43 1.65 -13.46
N ILE A 196 -8.23 1.22 -12.47
CA ILE A 196 -8.28 -0.17 -12.02
C ILE A 196 -9.52 -0.82 -12.62
N HIS A 197 -9.35 -1.95 -13.30
CA HIS A 197 -10.46 -2.71 -13.86
C HIS A 197 -10.08 -4.17 -14.11
N GLY A 198 -10.96 -5.09 -13.75
CA GLY A 198 -10.77 -6.52 -13.97
C GLY A 198 -9.66 -7.16 -13.15
N VAL A 199 -9.43 -8.45 -13.42
CA VAL A 199 -8.42 -9.27 -12.72
C VAL A 199 -7.60 -10.14 -13.67
N ASP A 200 -6.37 -10.42 -13.26
CA ASP A 200 -5.51 -11.41 -13.92
C ASP A 200 -5.95 -12.86 -13.58
N LYS A 201 -5.31 -13.86 -14.19
CA LYS A 201 -5.62 -15.29 -13.97
C LYS A 201 -5.42 -15.76 -12.53
N THR A 202 -4.69 -15.01 -11.73
CA THR A 202 -4.46 -15.29 -10.30
C THR A 202 -5.36 -14.46 -9.38
N GLY A 203 -6.28 -13.67 -9.95
CA GLY A 203 -7.22 -12.84 -9.21
C GLY A 203 -6.67 -11.48 -8.79
N ARG A 204 -5.48 -11.08 -9.27
CA ARG A 204 -4.92 -9.76 -8.93
C ARG A 204 -5.70 -8.66 -9.64
N PRO A 205 -6.07 -7.57 -8.96
CA PRO A 205 -6.63 -6.39 -9.63
C PRO A 205 -5.64 -5.86 -10.67
N ILE A 206 -6.15 -5.48 -11.83
CA ILE A 206 -5.35 -4.91 -12.90
C ILE A 206 -5.44 -3.38 -12.86
N CYS A 207 -4.29 -2.72 -12.75
CA CYS A 207 -4.13 -1.28 -12.97
C CYS A 207 -3.67 -1.06 -14.41
N MET A 208 -4.54 -0.49 -15.24
CA MET A 208 -4.26 -0.15 -16.63
C MET A 208 -3.63 1.24 -16.72
N VAL A 209 -2.56 1.38 -17.51
CA VAL A 209 -1.87 2.64 -17.80
C VAL A 209 -1.76 2.82 -19.31
N ARG A 210 -2.55 3.73 -19.89
CA ARG A 210 -2.51 4.10 -21.30
C ARG A 210 -1.45 5.19 -21.52
N VAL A 211 -0.23 4.78 -21.85
CA VAL A 211 0.92 5.70 -21.87
C VAL A 211 0.77 6.82 -22.91
N ARG A 212 0.06 6.56 -24.02
CA ARG A 212 -0.23 7.57 -25.06
C ARG A 212 -0.95 8.82 -24.54
N LEU A 213 -1.66 8.71 -23.41
CA LEU A 213 -2.43 9.79 -22.79
C LEU A 213 -1.62 10.60 -21.77
N HIS A 214 -0.39 10.19 -21.44
CA HIS A 214 0.49 10.96 -20.57
C HIS A 214 1.28 11.99 -21.36
N ARG A 215 1.39 13.21 -20.87
CA ARG A 215 2.33 14.22 -21.36
C ARG A 215 3.04 14.86 -20.18
N GLN A 216 4.35 14.99 -20.32
CA GLN A 216 5.18 15.62 -19.31
C GLN A 216 4.75 17.09 -19.09
N GLY A 217 4.55 17.47 -17.83
CA GLY A 217 4.24 18.84 -17.43
C GLY A 217 2.77 19.25 -17.53
N GLU A 218 1.85 18.38 -17.97
CA GLU A 218 0.41 18.71 -17.95
C GLU A 218 -0.16 18.84 -16.52
N GLN A 219 0.32 17.98 -15.62
CA GLN A 219 0.01 18.02 -14.19
C GLN A 219 1.28 18.26 -13.39
N CYS A 220 1.16 18.94 -12.25
CA CYS A 220 2.29 19.12 -11.35
C CYS A 220 2.71 17.79 -10.70
N GLU A 221 3.99 17.70 -10.32
CA GLU A 221 4.59 16.51 -9.73
C GLU A 221 3.85 16.08 -8.44
N GLU A 222 3.56 17.03 -7.54
CA GLU A 222 2.84 16.73 -6.29
C GLU A 222 1.47 16.06 -6.55
N SER A 223 0.71 16.53 -7.56
CA SER A 223 -0.59 15.93 -7.90
C SER A 223 -0.44 14.55 -8.55
N LEU A 224 0.55 14.39 -9.44
CA LEU A 224 0.90 13.09 -10.05
C LEU A 224 1.24 12.04 -8.98
N GLU A 225 2.07 12.40 -8.00
CA GLU A 225 2.49 11.53 -6.90
C GLU A 225 1.30 11.18 -5.99
N LYS A 226 0.50 12.18 -5.57
CA LYS A 226 -0.70 11.96 -4.76
C LYS A 226 -1.73 11.08 -5.45
N TYR A 227 -1.98 11.29 -6.75
CA TYR A 227 -2.89 10.44 -7.53
C TYR A 227 -2.35 9.00 -7.71
N THR A 228 -1.03 8.85 -7.88
CA THR A 228 -0.39 7.53 -7.94
C THR A 228 -0.58 6.76 -6.62
N VAL A 229 -0.36 7.41 -5.48
CA VAL A 229 -0.59 6.81 -4.15
C VAL A 229 -2.07 6.50 -3.92
N PHE A 230 -2.97 7.39 -4.33
CA PHE A 230 -4.41 7.15 -4.29
C PHE A 230 -4.81 5.88 -5.04
N LEU A 231 -4.26 5.65 -6.24
CA LEU A 231 -4.51 4.44 -7.00
C LEU A 231 -3.93 3.19 -6.34
N ILE A 232 -2.72 3.26 -5.78
CA ILE A 232 -2.13 2.14 -5.03
C ILE A 232 -3.04 1.77 -3.84
N GLU A 233 -3.45 2.75 -3.05
CA GLU A 233 -4.33 2.51 -1.90
C GLU A 233 -5.72 2.04 -2.32
N THR A 234 -6.25 2.53 -3.45
CA THR A 234 -7.53 2.05 -4.02
C THR A 234 -7.41 0.61 -4.49
N ALA A 235 -6.30 0.21 -5.12
CA ALA A 235 -6.05 -1.18 -5.49
C ALA A 235 -5.98 -2.09 -4.26
N ARG A 236 -5.43 -1.60 -3.14
CA ARG A 236 -5.41 -2.33 -1.87
C ARG A 236 -6.82 -2.56 -1.29
N MET A 237 -7.78 -1.67 -1.55
CA MET A 237 -9.17 -1.83 -1.09
C MET A 237 -9.89 -3.01 -1.75
N VAL A 238 -9.38 -3.52 -2.87
CA VAL A 238 -9.98 -4.62 -3.63
C VAL A 238 -9.14 -5.90 -3.59
N LEU A 239 -8.14 -5.96 -2.71
CA LEU A 239 -7.38 -7.20 -2.46
C LEU A 239 -8.16 -8.12 -1.50
N ALA A 240 -8.19 -9.40 -1.83
CA ALA A 240 -8.82 -10.42 -1.01
C ALA A 240 -7.89 -11.65 -0.91
N PRO A 241 -7.66 -12.20 0.29
CA PRO A 241 -6.88 -13.43 0.45
C PRO A 241 -7.34 -14.55 -0.50
N PRO A 242 -6.41 -15.34 -1.06
CA PRO A 242 -4.96 -15.32 -0.83
C PRO A 242 -4.20 -14.27 -1.68
N VAL A 243 -4.90 -13.42 -2.43
CA VAL A 243 -4.30 -12.43 -3.34
C VAL A 243 -3.92 -11.16 -2.58
N ASP A 244 -2.63 -10.85 -2.57
CA ASP A 244 -2.05 -9.69 -1.86
C ASP A 244 -1.27 -8.73 -2.77
N THR A 245 -1.38 -8.90 -4.09
CA THR A 245 -0.61 -8.15 -5.10
C THR A 245 -1.50 -7.68 -6.24
N ALA A 246 -1.06 -6.65 -6.96
CA ALA A 246 -1.71 -6.14 -8.16
C ALA A 246 -0.89 -6.42 -9.43
N THR A 247 -1.54 -6.37 -10.58
CA THR A 247 -0.89 -6.41 -11.90
C THR A 247 -1.00 -5.03 -12.56
N ILE A 248 0.10 -4.51 -13.11
CA ILE A 248 0.09 -3.25 -13.85
C ILE A 248 0.25 -3.55 -15.34
N VAL A 249 -0.61 -2.97 -16.19
CA VAL A 249 -0.48 -3.06 -17.64
C VAL A 249 -0.15 -1.68 -18.18
N PHE A 250 1.08 -1.51 -18.70
CA PHE A 250 1.47 -0.34 -19.48
C PHE A 250 1.13 -0.61 -20.94
N ASP A 251 0.02 -0.05 -21.41
CA ASP A 251 -0.33 -0.04 -22.84
C ASP A 251 0.48 1.05 -23.56
N MET A 252 1.46 0.58 -24.35
CA MET A 252 2.36 1.42 -25.14
C MET A 252 1.83 1.68 -26.56
N THR A 253 0.61 1.26 -26.89
CA THR A 253 -0.03 1.55 -28.19
C THR A 253 -0.08 3.06 -28.40
N GLY A 254 0.52 3.54 -29.50
CA GLY A 254 0.60 4.97 -29.81
C GLY A 254 1.64 5.75 -29.00
N PHE A 255 2.55 5.08 -28.28
CA PHE A 255 3.65 5.73 -27.57
C PHE A 255 4.53 6.57 -28.50
N SER A 256 4.89 7.76 -28.04
CA SER A 256 5.89 8.65 -28.62
C SER A 256 6.82 9.19 -27.54
N MET A 257 7.97 9.75 -27.92
CA MET A 257 8.90 10.35 -26.96
C MET A 257 8.28 11.49 -26.14
N ALA A 258 7.25 12.16 -26.67
CA ALA A 258 6.53 13.20 -25.95
C ALA A 258 5.62 12.65 -24.82
N ASN A 259 5.49 11.33 -24.71
CA ASN A 259 4.82 10.65 -23.60
C ASN A 259 5.80 10.17 -22.52
N MET A 260 7.10 10.17 -22.80
CA MET A 260 8.08 9.66 -21.85
C MET A 260 8.33 10.69 -20.75
N ASP A 261 8.10 10.27 -19.51
CA ASP A 261 8.35 11.08 -18.32
C ASP A 261 9.00 10.22 -17.24
N TYR A 262 10.23 10.58 -16.85
CA TYR A 262 10.99 9.81 -15.88
C TYR A 262 10.59 10.10 -14.43
N THR A 263 9.93 11.23 -14.16
CA THR A 263 9.50 11.62 -12.81
C THR A 263 8.50 10.62 -12.22
N PRO A 264 7.32 10.38 -12.84
CA PRO A 264 6.37 9.40 -12.32
C PRO A 264 6.93 7.97 -12.35
N VAL A 265 7.81 7.64 -13.30
CA VAL A 265 8.49 6.32 -13.33
C VAL A 265 9.36 6.13 -12.08
N LYS A 266 10.22 7.09 -11.75
CA LYS A 266 11.07 7.02 -10.55
C LYS A 266 10.24 6.98 -9.27
N PHE A 267 9.16 7.75 -9.22
CA PHE A 267 8.26 7.75 -8.07
C PHE A 267 7.56 6.39 -7.88
N MET A 268 7.04 5.78 -8.96
CA MET A 268 6.46 4.44 -8.90
C MET A 268 7.48 3.39 -8.45
N ILE A 269 8.72 3.48 -8.92
CA ILE A 269 9.81 2.59 -8.48
C ILE A 269 10.06 2.78 -6.97
N LYS A 270 10.19 4.02 -6.49
CA LYS A 270 10.33 4.32 -5.05
C LYS A 270 9.16 3.74 -4.25
N CYS A 271 7.92 3.90 -4.74
CA CYS A 271 6.74 3.34 -4.09
C CYS A 271 6.88 1.83 -3.91
N PHE A 272 7.13 1.06 -4.97
CA PHE A 272 7.13 -0.41 -4.89
C PHE A 272 8.38 -1.01 -4.25
N GLU A 273 9.52 -0.31 -4.23
CA GLU A 273 10.76 -0.79 -3.60
C GLU A 273 10.93 -0.35 -2.14
N ALA A 274 10.34 0.79 -1.74
CA ALA A 274 10.56 1.41 -0.44
C ALA A 274 9.32 1.43 0.46
N ASN A 275 8.14 1.74 -0.08
CA ASN A 275 6.96 2.12 0.73
C ASN A 275 5.78 1.15 0.61
N TYR A 276 5.69 0.39 -0.49
CA TYR A 276 4.68 -0.63 -0.74
C TYR A 276 5.36 -1.95 -1.14
N PRO A 277 6.27 -2.49 -0.28
CA PRO A 277 6.97 -3.73 -0.57
C PRO A 277 5.99 -4.85 -0.90
N GLU A 278 6.40 -5.74 -1.80
CA GLU A 278 5.65 -6.97 -2.09
C GLU A 278 4.19 -6.73 -2.51
N SER A 279 3.88 -5.55 -3.08
CA SER A 279 2.53 -5.20 -3.56
C SER A 279 2.36 -5.41 -5.07
N LEU A 280 3.47 -5.61 -5.79
CA LEU A 280 3.47 -5.85 -7.24
C LEU A 280 3.62 -7.34 -7.55
N GLY A 281 2.68 -7.87 -8.33
CA GLY A 281 2.68 -9.27 -8.79
C GLY A 281 3.28 -9.42 -10.18
N ALA A 282 2.81 -8.62 -11.14
CA ALA A 282 3.30 -8.58 -12.51
C ALA A 282 3.21 -7.16 -13.09
N VAL A 283 4.11 -6.84 -14.02
CA VAL A 283 4.07 -5.63 -14.85
C VAL A 283 4.12 -6.06 -16.31
N LEU A 284 3.06 -5.80 -17.06
CA LEU A 284 2.99 -6.08 -18.48
C LEU A 284 3.27 -4.79 -19.26
N VAL A 285 4.38 -4.74 -19.99
CA VAL A 285 4.66 -3.68 -20.95
C VAL A 285 4.17 -4.16 -22.31
N HIS A 286 2.97 -3.70 -22.70
CA HIS A 286 2.26 -4.18 -23.87
C HIS A 286 2.51 -3.30 -25.09
N ARG A 287 2.83 -3.91 -26.25
CA ARG A 287 3.08 -3.26 -27.55
C ARG A 287 4.13 -2.15 -27.50
N SER A 288 5.20 -2.35 -26.73
CA SER A 288 6.28 -1.36 -26.66
C SER A 288 6.96 -1.19 -28.03
N PRO A 289 7.11 0.03 -28.55
CA PRO A 289 7.82 0.25 -29.82
C PRO A 289 9.33 -0.01 -29.64
N TRP A 290 10.03 -0.29 -30.75
CA TRP A 290 11.46 -0.63 -30.73
C TRP A 290 12.33 0.40 -30.00
N VAL A 291 11.98 1.70 -30.09
CA VAL A 291 12.68 2.80 -29.40
C VAL A 291 12.66 2.63 -27.87
N PHE A 292 11.62 1.99 -27.33
CA PHE A 292 11.47 1.76 -25.90
C PHE A 292 12.54 0.80 -25.35
N GLN A 293 13.21 -0.01 -26.18
CA GLN A 293 14.28 -0.88 -25.70
C GLN A 293 15.45 -0.08 -25.07
N GLY A 294 15.78 1.07 -25.63
CA GLY A 294 16.79 1.98 -25.05
C GLY A 294 16.33 2.57 -23.72
N ILE A 295 15.06 2.99 -23.64
CA ILE A 295 14.44 3.52 -22.43
C ILE A 295 14.39 2.45 -21.34
N TRP A 296 13.98 1.23 -21.68
CA TRP A 296 13.92 0.10 -20.77
C TRP A 296 15.30 -0.23 -20.20
N LYS A 297 16.38 -0.15 -21.00
CA LYS A 297 17.74 -0.35 -20.47
C LYS A 297 18.08 0.65 -19.36
N ILE A 298 17.61 1.89 -19.47
CA ILE A 298 17.77 2.93 -18.44
C ILE A 298 16.92 2.60 -17.21
N ILE A 299 15.62 2.35 -17.41
CA ILE A 299 14.67 2.05 -16.32
C ILE A 299 15.11 0.80 -15.54
N LYS A 300 15.51 -0.26 -16.25
CA LYS A 300 16.02 -1.51 -15.66
C LYS A 300 17.25 -1.28 -14.79
N GLY A 301 18.09 -0.29 -15.12
CA GLY A 301 19.22 0.11 -14.28
C GLY A 301 18.82 0.80 -12.97
N TRP A 302 17.58 1.26 -12.85
CA TRP A 302 17.03 1.83 -11.62
C TRP A 302 16.29 0.82 -10.76
N LEU A 303 15.84 -0.30 -11.34
CA LEU A 303 15.07 -1.31 -10.63
C LEU A 303 15.97 -2.23 -9.83
N ASP A 304 15.52 -2.60 -8.64
CA ASP A 304 16.08 -3.76 -7.95
C ASP A 304 15.76 -5.05 -8.75
N PRO A 305 16.58 -6.11 -8.61
CA PRO A 305 16.40 -7.33 -9.39
C PRO A 305 15.03 -8.01 -9.22
N VAL A 306 14.42 -7.91 -8.03
CA VAL A 306 13.11 -8.51 -7.73
C VAL A 306 12.03 -7.79 -8.51
N VAL A 307 11.95 -6.45 -8.46
CA VAL A 307 10.96 -5.71 -9.26
C VAL A 307 11.24 -5.87 -10.76
N ALA A 308 12.50 -5.82 -11.20
CA ALA A 308 12.85 -6.02 -12.61
C ALA A 308 12.39 -7.40 -13.15
N SER A 309 12.44 -8.44 -12.33
CA SER A 309 11.99 -9.80 -12.70
C SER A 309 10.48 -9.93 -12.89
N LYS A 310 9.69 -8.98 -12.39
CA LYS A 310 8.22 -8.95 -12.53
C LYS A 310 7.77 -8.27 -13.82
N VAL A 311 8.71 -7.72 -14.61
CA VAL A 311 8.41 -7.01 -15.86
C VAL A 311 8.42 -7.98 -17.04
N HIS A 312 7.29 -8.05 -17.74
CA HIS A 312 7.07 -8.90 -18.90
C HIS A 312 6.68 -8.04 -20.10
N PHE A 313 7.27 -8.33 -21.26
CA PHE A 313 6.94 -7.66 -22.51
C PHE A 313 5.97 -8.52 -23.31
N THR A 314 4.90 -7.91 -23.80
CA THR A 314 3.90 -8.58 -24.64
C THR A 314 3.58 -7.73 -25.86
N ASN A 315 3.24 -8.33 -26.99
CA ASN A 315 3.01 -7.62 -28.26
C ASN A 315 1.61 -7.84 -28.84
N ASN A 316 0.89 -8.85 -28.38
CA ASN A 316 -0.43 -9.24 -28.87
C ASN A 316 -1.24 -9.88 -27.73
N ALA A 317 -2.55 -10.05 -27.94
CA ALA A 317 -3.44 -10.64 -26.93
C ALA A 317 -2.97 -12.04 -26.48
N LYS A 318 -2.49 -12.88 -27.40
CA LYS A 318 -2.01 -14.24 -27.07
C LYS A 318 -0.87 -14.26 -26.05
N GLU A 319 0.06 -13.31 -26.12
CA GLU A 319 1.13 -13.17 -25.12
C GLU A 319 0.57 -12.64 -23.78
N MET A 320 -0.42 -11.75 -23.80
CA MET A 320 -1.11 -11.33 -22.57
C MET A 320 -1.94 -12.44 -21.95
N GLU A 321 -2.41 -13.41 -22.73
CA GLU A 321 -3.15 -14.57 -22.24
C GLU A 321 -2.34 -15.42 -21.26
N GLU A 322 -1.01 -15.32 -21.23
CA GLU A 322 -0.19 -15.97 -20.20
C GLU A 322 -0.55 -15.46 -18.79
N PHE A 323 -1.03 -14.21 -18.68
CA PHE A 323 -1.28 -13.53 -17.41
C PHE A 323 -2.77 -13.24 -17.18
N ILE A 324 -3.51 -12.83 -18.21
CA ILE A 324 -4.90 -12.36 -18.11
C ILE A 324 -5.79 -13.28 -18.93
N ALA A 325 -6.97 -13.65 -18.43
CA ALA A 325 -7.89 -14.48 -19.21
C ALA A 325 -8.37 -13.70 -20.45
N PRO A 326 -8.54 -14.32 -21.65
CA PRO A 326 -8.99 -13.62 -22.85
C PRO A 326 -10.26 -12.77 -22.66
N ALA A 327 -11.21 -13.28 -21.87
CA ALA A 327 -12.47 -12.63 -21.50
C ALA A 327 -12.30 -11.37 -20.62
N ASN A 328 -11.14 -11.20 -20.00
CA ASN A 328 -10.77 -10.09 -19.12
C ASN A 328 -9.75 -9.14 -19.78
N ILE A 329 -9.37 -9.40 -21.03
CA ILE A 329 -8.53 -8.50 -21.81
C ILE A 329 -9.46 -7.54 -22.56
N LEU A 330 -9.24 -6.23 -22.40
CA LEU A 330 -9.99 -5.21 -23.11
C LEU A 330 -9.86 -5.35 -24.62
N LYS A 331 -10.95 -5.09 -25.36
CA LYS A 331 -10.94 -5.06 -26.83
C LYS A 331 -9.91 -4.10 -27.42
N GLU A 332 -9.61 -2.98 -26.77
CA GLU A 332 -8.55 -2.06 -27.24
C GLU A 332 -7.15 -2.71 -27.23
N LEU A 333 -6.99 -3.81 -26.50
CA LEU A 333 -5.78 -4.63 -26.43
C LEU A 333 -5.95 -5.99 -27.15
N ASP A 334 -6.84 -6.06 -28.13
CA ASP A 334 -7.21 -7.25 -28.92
C ASP A 334 -7.84 -8.40 -28.11
N GLY A 335 -8.37 -8.11 -26.91
CA GLY A 335 -9.08 -9.08 -26.09
C GLY A 335 -10.56 -9.23 -26.41
N GLN A 336 -11.27 -9.96 -25.55
CA GLN A 336 -12.70 -10.24 -25.72
C GLN A 336 -13.60 -9.33 -24.87
N GLU A 337 -13.04 -8.61 -23.92
CA GLU A 337 -13.81 -7.79 -23.00
C GLU A 337 -14.29 -6.49 -23.64
N ASN A 338 -15.61 -6.34 -23.74
CA ASN A 338 -16.24 -5.14 -24.26
C ASN A 338 -16.54 -4.13 -23.14
N TRP A 339 -15.50 -3.49 -22.62
CA TRP A 339 -15.60 -2.49 -21.57
C TRP A 339 -14.77 -1.26 -21.93
N ASP A 340 -15.31 -0.08 -21.60
CA ASP A 340 -14.64 1.21 -21.79
C ASP A 340 -14.65 1.99 -20.48
N TYR A 341 -13.50 2.61 -20.16
CA TYR A 341 -13.42 3.50 -19.02
C TYR A 341 -14.32 4.73 -19.22
N LYS A 342 -15.29 4.88 -18.33
CA LYS A 342 -16.17 6.04 -18.26
C LYS A 342 -16.15 6.56 -16.83
N TYR A 343 -15.54 7.73 -16.64
CA TYR A 343 -15.45 8.32 -15.31
C TYR A 343 -16.84 8.63 -14.76
N ILE A 344 -17.08 8.24 -13.51
CA ILE A 344 -18.29 8.58 -12.76
C ILE A 344 -17.88 9.65 -11.75
N GLU A 345 -18.44 10.85 -11.88
CA GLU A 345 -18.17 11.98 -10.98
C GLU A 345 -18.59 11.67 -9.54
N PRO A 346 -17.90 12.23 -8.53
CA PRO A 346 -18.38 12.26 -7.15
C PRO A 346 -19.81 12.79 -7.08
N VAL A 347 -20.66 12.13 -6.30
CA VAL A 347 -22.06 12.53 -6.09
C VAL A 347 -22.18 13.35 -4.80
N VAL A 348 -23.03 14.38 -4.82
CA VAL A 348 -23.31 15.19 -3.63
C VAL A 348 -23.83 14.28 -2.51
N GLY A 349 -23.22 14.38 -1.34
CA GLY A 349 -23.59 13.61 -0.15
C GLY A 349 -22.99 12.20 -0.05
N GLU A 350 -22.20 11.73 -1.04
CA GLU A 350 -21.64 10.38 -1.00
C GLU A 350 -20.69 10.11 0.19
N ASN A 351 -20.16 11.18 0.80
CA ASN A 351 -19.27 11.14 1.96
C ASN A 351 -19.92 11.68 3.24
N ASP A 352 -21.23 11.94 3.27
CA ASP A 352 -21.90 12.58 4.41
C ASP A 352 -21.74 11.81 5.73
N LYS A 353 -21.62 10.48 5.66
CA LYS A 353 -21.33 9.63 6.83
C LYS A 353 -20.04 10.04 7.54
N MET A 354 -19.05 10.61 6.85
CA MET A 354 -17.81 11.06 7.46
C MET A 354 -17.99 12.27 8.39
N ASN A 355 -19.12 12.98 8.30
CA ASN A 355 -19.49 14.06 9.21
C ASN A 355 -20.08 13.55 10.54
N ASP A 356 -20.50 12.28 10.61
CA ASP A 356 -20.95 11.65 11.85
C ASP A 356 -19.74 11.23 12.70
N THR A 357 -19.18 12.20 13.43
CA THR A 357 -18.00 11.98 14.27
C THR A 357 -18.30 11.10 15.47
N ALA A 358 -19.52 11.14 16.01
CA ALA A 358 -19.91 10.34 17.17
C ALA A 358 -19.94 8.84 16.84
N THR A 359 -20.54 8.47 15.70
CA THR A 359 -20.50 7.07 15.23
C THR A 359 -19.08 6.66 14.88
N ARG A 360 -18.31 7.53 14.21
CA ARG A 360 -16.90 7.26 13.90
C ARG A 360 -16.08 6.97 15.16
N GLU A 361 -16.20 7.78 16.19
CA GLU A 361 -15.48 7.63 17.47
C GLU A 361 -15.90 6.34 18.18
N THR A 362 -17.20 6.00 18.17
CA THR A 362 -17.71 4.74 18.72
C THR A 362 -17.10 3.53 18.00
N LEU A 363 -17.07 3.55 16.67
CA LEU A 363 -16.49 2.47 15.85
C LEU A 363 -14.98 2.37 16.04
N LEU A 364 -14.27 3.50 16.11
CA LEU A 364 -12.83 3.53 16.38
C LEU A 364 -12.51 2.95 17.77
N SER A 365 -13.30 3.27 18.79
CA SER A 365 -13.13 2.71 20.14
C SER A 365 -13.33 1.19 20.13
N GLY A 366 -14.40 0.69 19.51
CA GLY A 366 -14.64 -0.76 19.42
C GLY A 366 -13.57 -1.49 18.61
N ARG A 367 -13.02 -0.82 17.59
CA ARG A 367 -11.87 -1.33 16.83
C ARG A 367 -10.61 -1.40 17.67
N GLU A 368 -10.35 -0.41 18.53
CA GLU A 368 -9.19 -0.40 19.42
C GLU A 368 -9.24 -1.58 20.41
N ASP A 369 -10.42 -1.94 20.92
CA ASP A 369 -10.58 -3.13 21.77
C ASP A 369 -10.19 -4.44 21.03
N LEU A 370 -10.56 -4.55 19.75
CA LEU A 370 -10.17 -5.69 18.90
C LEU A 370 -8.67 -5.69 18.61
N ILE A 371 -8.07 -4.52 18.39
CA ILE A 371 -6.63 -4.35 18.21
C ILE A 371 -5.89 -4.84 19.46
N HIS A 372 -6.25 -4.33 20.65
CA HIS A 372 -5.66 -4.76 21.91
C HIS A 372 -5.78 -6.27 22.12
N SER A 373 -6.96 -6.84 21.85
CA SER A 373 -7.17 -8.28 21.94
C SER A 373 -6.24 -9.08 21.01
N PHE A 374 -6.02 -8.60 19.78
CA PHE A 374 -5.09 -9.23 18.83
C PHE A 374 -3.64 -9.11 19.28
N GLU A 375 -3.25 -7.96 19.84
CA GLU A 375 -1.90 -7.71 20.34
C GLU A 375 -1.58 -8.59 21.56
N GLU A 376 -2.52 -8.71 22.51
CA GLU A 376 -2.40 -9.64 23.64
C GLU A 376 -2.27 -11.09 23.17
N ALA A 377 -3.11 -11.53 22.24
CA ALA A 377 -3.03 -12.87 21.65
C ALA A 377 -1.70 -13.07 20.90
N THR A 378 -1.16 -12.03 20.27
CA THR A 378 0.15 -12.06 19.59
C THR A 378 1.30 -12.18 20.60
N LEU A 379 1.26 -11.45 21.72
CA LEU A 379 2.23 -11.61 22.81
C LEU A 379 2.15 -13.01 23.41
N GLN A 380 0.95 -13.55 23.59
CA GLN A 380 0.76 -14.91 24.10
C GLN A 380 1.32 -15.95 23.11
N TRP A 381 1.09 -15.76 21.81
CA TRP A 381 1.64 -16.63 20.77
C TRP A 381 3.16 -16.60 20.73
N ILE A 382 3.78 -15.45 20.97
CA ILE A 382 5.24 -15.34 21.11
C ILE A 382 5.72 -16.12 22.35
N LYS A 383 5.04 -15.97 23.50
CA LYS A 383 5.42 -16.64 24.76
C LYS A 383 5.24 -18.16 24.72
N ASP A 384 4.17 -18.63 24.10
CA ASP A 384 3.80 -20.06 24.06
C ASP A 384 4.47 -20.82 22.91
N ALA A 385 5.55 -20.29 22.33
CA ALA A 385 6.29 -20.93 21.24
C ALA A 385 6.75 -22.35 21.55
N GLY A 386 6.37 -23.30 20.70
CA GLY A 386 6.70 -24.71 20.85
C GLY A 386 5.94 -25.43 21.98
N THR A 387 4.99 -24.76 22.63
CA THR A 387 4.16 -25.37 23.68
C THR A 387 2.86 -25.95 23.11
N GLU A 388 2.20 -26.80 23.89
CA GLU A 388 0.88 -27.38 23.55
C GLU A 388 -0.23 -26.33 23.36
N LYS A 389 -0.05 -25.11 23.88
CA LYS A 389 -1.02 -24.01 23.78
C LYS A 389 -0.94 -23.25 22.46
N GLU A 390 0.19 -23.33 21.75
CA GLU A 390 0.46 -22.50 20.58
C GLU A 390 -0.66 -22.56 19.53
N GLN A 391 -1.15 -23.77 19.24
CA GLN A 391 -2.16 -23.96 18.20
C GLN A 391 -3.49 -23.28 18.55
N ALA A 392 -3.89 -23.31 19.82
CA ALA A 392 -5.11 -22.65 20.29
C ALA A 392 -4.98 -21.12 20.16
N VAL A 393 -3.81 -20.57 20.51
CA VAL A 393 -3.56 -19.12 20.39
C VAL A 393 -3.52 -18.69 18.91
N LYS A 394 -2.96 -19.52 18.02
CA LYS A 394 -3.02 -19.25 16.56
C LYS A 394 -4.46 -19.19 16.05
N THR A 395 -5.31 -20.13 16.45
CA THR A 395 -6.75 -20.09 16.11
C THR A 395 -7.42 -18.83 16.63
N GLN A 396 -7.16 -18.43 17.88
CA GLN A 396 -7.66 -17.18 18.44
C GLN A 396 -7.21 -15.94 17.65
N ARG A 397 -5.94 -15.88 17.23
CA ARG A 397 -5.41 -14.77 16.41
C ARG A 397 -6.10 -14.69 15.06
N GLU A 398 -6.36 -15.82 14.40
CA GLU A 398 -7.08 -15.86 13.12
C GLU A 398 -8.53 -15.36 13.28
N GLU A 399 -9.22 -15.78 14.33
CA GLU A 399 -10.58 -15.28 14.64
C GLU A 399 -10.59 -13.77 14.88
N LEU A 400 -9.59 -13.24 15.58
CA LEU A 400 -9.44 -11.80 15.82
C LEU A 400 -9.08 -11.04 14.53
N ALA A 401 -8.22 -11.58 13.68
CA ALA A 401 -7.90 -11.00 12.38
C ALA A 401 -9.15 -10.92 11.48
N GLN A 402 -9.99 -11.95 11.48
CA GLN A 402 -11.26 -11.94 10.76
C GLN A 402 -12.23 -10.89 11.32
N LYS A 403 -12.34 -10.77 12.64
CA LYS A 403 -13.15 -9.71 13.29
C LYS A 403 -12.66 -8.31 12.91
N LEU A 404 -11.34 -8.07 12.91
CA LEU A 404 -10.73 -6.80 12.51
C LEU A 404 -11.02 -6.45 11.04
N ARG A 405 -11.03 -7.46 10.16
CA ARG A 405 -11.43 -7.31 8.75
C ARG A 405 -12.89 -6.89 8.63
N ASP A 406 -13.80 -7.61 9.27
CA ASP A 406 -15.24 -7.34 9.17
C ASP A 406 -15.62 -6.00 9.81
N ASP A 407 -14.95 -5.65 10.91
CA ASP A 407 -15.08 -4.36 11.59
C ASP A 407 -14.64 -3.19 10.70
N TYR A 408 -13.53 -3.32 9.97
CA TYR A 408 -13.03 -2.24 9.11
C TYR A 408 -14.08 -1.81 8.09
N TRP A 409 -14.83 -2.75 7.51
CA TRP A 409 -15.87 -2.41 6.52
C TRP A 409 -17.09 -1.72 7.12
N LYS A 410 -17.29 -1.79 8.43
CA LYS A 410 -18.28 -0.96 9.16
C LYS A 410 -17.75 0.45 9.40
N LEU A 411 -16.44 0.57 9.65
CA LEU A 411 -15.74 1.84 9.86
C LEU A 411 -15.50 2.62 8.55
N ASP A 412 -15.23 1.93 7.44
CA ASP A 412 -14.82 2.48 6.15
C ASP A 412 -15.65 3.69 5.67
N PRO A 413 -17.00 3.68 5.74
CA PRO A 413 -17.82 4.83 5.33
C PRO A 413 -17.60 6.13 6.13
N TYR A 414 -16.97 6.03 7.30
CA TYR A 414 -16.73 7.15 8.21
C TYR A 414 -15.30 7.70 8.16
N VAL A 415 -14.37 6.98 7.51
CA VAL A 415 -12.93 7.30 7.53
C VAL A 415 -12.31 7.49 6.15
N ARG A 416 -12.97 7.02 5.08
CA ARG A 416 -12.44 7.08 3.71
C ARG A 416 -13.46 7.71 2.76
N ALA A 417 -13.01 8.64 1.93
CA ALA A 417 -13.81 9.16 0.83
C ALA A 417 -14.12 8.08 -0.22
N ARG A 418 -15.34 8.11 -0.77
CA ARG A 418 -15.73 7.22 -1.87
C ARG A 418 -14.91 7.52 -3.12
N CYS A 419 -14.48 6.46 -3.81
CA CYS A 419 -13.74 6.54 -5.05
C CYS A 419 -14.54 5.98 -6.24
N PHE A 420 -13.95 6.05 -7.43
CA PHE A 420 -14.51 5.48 -8.66
C PHE A 420 -14.92 4.00 -8.51
N LEU A 421 -14.20 3.20 -7.72
CA LEU A 421 -14.55 1.79 -7.50
C LEU A 421 -15.80 1.61 -6.62
N ASP A 422 -16.05 2.52 -5.67
CA ASP A 422 -17.31 2.53 -4.93
C ASP A 422 -18.46 2.92 -5.86
N ARG A 423 -18.29 3.99 -6.66
CA ARG A 423 -19.34 4.50 -7.56
C ARG A 423 -19.66 3.57 -8.73
N SER A 424 -18.68 2.81 -9.21
CA SER A 424 -18.89 1.82 -10.28
C SER A 424 -19.47 0.50 -9.77
N GLY A 425 -19.63 0.33 -8.46
CA GLY A 425 -20.17 -0.88 -7.83
C GLY A 425 -19.16 -2.02 -7.72
N VAL A 426 -17.87 -1.74 -7.92
CA VAL A 426 -16.78 -2.70 -7.73
C VAL A 426 -16.56 -2.98 -6.24
N ILE A 427 -16.49 -1.93 -5.43
CA ILE A 427 -16.53 -2.04 -3.98
C ILE A 427 -17.99 -1.93 -3.55
N GLN A 428 -18.54 -3.01 -3.03
CA GLN A 428 -19.92 -3.10 -2.53
C GLN A 428 -19.96 -3.05 -1.00
N GLU A 429 -21.17 -2.98 -0.45
CA GLU A 429 -21.39 -3.00 0.99
C GLU A 429 -20.70 -4.19 1.67
N GLY A 430 -20.14 -3.94 2.87
CA GLY A 430 -19.40 -4.94 3.62
C GLY A 430 -18.05 -5.34 3.01
N GLY A 431 -17.54 -4.58 2.04
CA GLY A 431 -16.24 -4.86 1.41
C GLY A 431 -16.26 -5.96 0.37
N LYS A 432 -17.45 -6.38 -0.07
CA LYS A 432 -17.58 -7.34 -1.16
C LYS A 432 -17.05 -6.71 -2.44
N VAL A 433 -16.16 -7.42 -3.12
CA VAL A 433 -15.57 -6.97 -4.38
C VAL A 433 -16.20 -7.72 -5.54
N ASP A 434 -16.67 -6.97 -6.54
CA ASP A 434 -17.14 -7.50 -7.82
C ASP A 434 -16.44 -6.72 -8.95
N PHE A 435 -15.41 -7.30 -9.56
CA PHE A 435 -14.67 -6.62 -10.63
C PHE A 435 -15.48 -6.47 -11.93
N TYR A 436 -16.65 -7.12 -12.04
CA TYR A 436 -17.51 -7.09 -13.22
C TYR A 436 -18.97 -6.85 -12.81
N PRO A 437 -19.28 -5.72 -12.13
CA PRO A 437 -20.61 -5.48 -11.63
C PRO A 437 -21.58 -5.34 -12.81
N LYS A 438 -22.75 -5.98 -12.71
CA LYS A 438 -23.84 -5.74 -13.66
C LYS A 438 -24.20 -4.27 -13.57
N ALA A 439 -24.29 -3.58 -14.72
CA ALA A 439 -24.48 -2.13 -14.82
C ALA A 439 -25.30 -1.59 -13.65
N ALA A 440 -24.64 -0.85 -12.76
CA ALA A 440 -25.31 -0.24 -11.62
C ALA A 440 -26.46 0.63 -12.16
N PRO A 441 -27.67 0.54 -11.61
CA PRO A 441 -28.69 1.54 -11.90
C PRO A 441 -28.07 2.88 -11.51
N LEU A 442 -27.97 3.80 -12.47
CA LEU A 442 -27.61 5.18 -12.21
C LEU A 442 -28.69 5.74 -11.27
N ASN A 443 -28.44 5.68 -9.97
CA ASN A 443 -29.36 6.23 -8.98
C ASN A 443 -29.38 7.76 -9.15
N GLY A 444 -30.52 8.30 -9.58
CA GLY A 444 -30.96 9.62 -9.13
C GLY A 444 -30.86 10.82 -10.07
N VAL A 445 -30.53 10.68 -11.35
CA VAL A 445 -30.81 11.76 -12.31
C VAL A 445 -32.20 11.49 -12.90
N PRO A 446 -33.22 12.33 -12.66
CA PRO A 446 -34.47 12.21 -13.42
C PRO A 446 -34.08 12.32 -14.88
N ARG A 447 -34.42 11.32 -15.69
CA ARG A 447 -34.46 11.51 -17.14
C ARG A 447 -35.30 12.76 -17.37
N ALA A 448 -34.69 13.82 -17.88
CA ALA A 448 -35.47 14.83 -18.56
C ALA A 448 -36.14 14.08 -19.72
N ASP A 449 -37.45 13.84 -19.60
CA ASP A 449 -38.25 13.41 -20.73
C ASP A 449 -38.07 14.49 -21.79
N THR A 450 -37.34 14.15 -22.84
CA THR A 450 -37.35 14.94 -24.07
C THR A 450 -38.77 14.82 -24.60
N SER A 451 -39.57 15.86 -24.36
CA SER A 451 -40.85 16.06 -25.03
C SER A 451 -40.67 15.88 -26.53
N ALA A 452 -41.56 15.11 -27.15
CA ALA A 452 -41.52 14.80 -28.58
C ALA A 452 -42.01 15.97 -29.46
N ASP A 453 -42.17 17.17 -28.91
CA ASP A 453 -42.86 18.29 -29.59
C ASP A 453 -41.95 19.48 -29.96
N ASP A 454 -40.63 19.35 -29.92
CA ASP A 454 -39.74 20.38 -30.50
C ASP A 454 -39.19 19.93 -31.87
N VAL A 455 -40.11 19.80 -32.82
CA VAL A 455 -39.82 19.95 -34.25
C VAL A 455 -40.89 20.84 -34.85
N ASP A 456 -40.59 22.13 -34.97
CA ASP A 456 -41.10 23.02 -36.02
C ASP A 456 -40.05 24.09 -36.36
#